data_AF-X1PZ40-F1
#
_entry.id   AF-X1PZ40-F1
#
_cell.length_a   1.000
_cell.length_b   1.000
_cell.length_c   1.000
_cell.angle_alpha   90.00
_cell.angle_beta   90.00
_cell.angle_gamma   90.00
#
_symmetry.space_group_name_H-M   'P 1'
#
loop_
_entity.id
_entity.type
_entity.pdbx_description
1 polymer ?
#
loop_
_entity_poly.entity_id
_entity_poly.type
_entity_poly.pdbx_seq_one_letter_code
_entity_poly.pdbx_strand_id
1 'polypeptide(L)'
;VMGMITAFAAIAIAGEVEPTIVASGISTALITTKWGLIIATPLAIIHILFSSKVDGYTRDMEEAASGLIDYLIEQYPKRKK
;
A
#
# COMPACT_ATOMS: atom_id res chain seq x y z
N VAL A 1 3.16 -6.76 -17.79
CA VAL A 1 2.41 -6.60 -19.05
C VAL A 1 3.33 -6.33 -20.25
N MET A 2 4.28 -5.40 -20.17
CA MET A 2 5.21 -5.11 -21.27
C MET A 2 5.88 -6.35 -21.90
N GLY A 3 6.37 -7.30 -21.10
CA GLY A 3 6.99 -8.53 -21.63
C GLY A 3 6.03 -9.42 -22.45
N MET A 4 4.73 -9.41 -22.15
CA MET A 4 3.73 -10.13 -22.96
C MET A 4 3.45 -9.38 -24.28
N ILE A 5 3.45 -8.05 -24.26
CA ILE A 5 3.29 -7.24 -25.47
C ILE A 5 4.43 -7.53 -26.45
N THR A 6 5.68 -7.58 -25.96
CA THR A 6 6.84 -7.92 -26.79
C THR A 6 6.79 -9.36 -27.29
N ALA A 7 6.32 -10.32 -26.48
CA ALA A 7 6.13 -11.70 -26.90
C ALA A 7 5.14 -11.81 -28.07
N PHE A 8 3.97 -11.18 -27.96
CA PHE A 8 2.95 -11.21 -29.03
C PHE A 8 3.36 -10.41 -30.27
N ALA A 9 4.11 -9.32 -30.12
CA ALA A 9 4.68 -8.60 -31.25
C ALA A 9 5.69 -9.46 -32.03
N ALA A 10 6.50 -10.27 -31.32
CA ALA A 10 7.45 -11.18 -31.95
C ALA A 10 6.73 -12.30 -32.74
N ILE A 11 5.62 -12.83 -32.21
CA ILE A 11 4.77 -13.79 -32.95
C ILE A 11 4.21 -13.15 -34.23
N ALA A 12 3.70 -11.90 -34.12
CA ALA A 12 3.11 -11.21 -35.26
C ALA A 12 4.11 -10.95 -36.39
N ILE A 13 5.39 -10.75 -36.06
CA ILE A 13 6.47 -10.55 -37.03
C ILE A 13 6.93 -11.89 -37.63
N ALA A 14 7.06 -12.94 -36.83
CA ALA A 14 7.51 -14.25 -37.28
C ALA A 14 6.48 -14.95 -38.18
N GLY A 15 5.18 -14.65 -38.01
CA GLY A 15 4.10 -15.29 -38.77
C GLY A 15 3.82 -16.74 -38.36
N GLU A 16 4.59 -17.28 -37.43
CA GLU A 16 4.45 -18.61 -36.84
C GLU A 16 4.70 -18.57 -35.33
N VAL A 17 4.11 -19.54 -34.61
CA VAL A 17 4.24 -19.62 -33.15
C VAL A 17 5.35 -20.62 -32.81
N GLU A 18 6.57 -20.11 -32.67
CA GLU A 18 7.68 -20.89 -32.13
C GLU A 18 7.85 -20.62 -30.61
N PRO A 19 7.92 -21.65 -29.75
CA PRO A 19 8.07 -21.48 -28.30
C PRO A 19 9.30 -20.67 -27.87
N THR A 20 10.38 -20.74 -28.64
CA THR A 20 11.65 -20.01 -28.39
C THR A 20 11.48 -18.51 -28.55
N ILE A 21 10.68 -18.06 -29.53
CA ILE A 21 10.42 -16.64 -29.83
C ILE A 21 9.63 -15.97 -28.70
N VAL A 22 8.71 -16.69 -28.06
CA VAL A 22 7.85 -16.14 -26.99
C VAL A 22 8.46 -16.24 -25.59
N ALA A 23 9.39 -17.18 -25.37
CA ALA A 23 9.95 -17.48 -24.05
C ALA A 23 10.61 -16.27 -23.38
N SER A 24 11.31 -15.43 -24.16
CA SER A 24 12.00 -14.25 -23.64
C SER A 24 11.04 -13.19 -23.08
N GLY A 25 9.93 -12.92 -23.78
CA GLY A 25 8.94 -11.95 -23.34
C GLY A 25 8.16 -12.43 -22.11
N ILE A 26 7.81 -13.72 -22.06
CA ILE A 26 7.16 -14.34 -20.90
C ILE A 26 8.08 -14.30 -19.67
N SER A 27 9.35 -14.66 -19.83
CA SER A 27 10.35 -14.60 -18.75
C SER A 27 10.46 -13.20 -18.16
N THR A 28 10.55 -12.18 -19.02
CA THR A 28 10.58 -10.78 -18.61
C THR A 28 9.32 -10.38 -17.83
N ALA A 29 8.15 -10.83 -18.29
CA ALA A 29 6.88 -10.58 -17.60
C ALA A 29 6.86 -11.18 -16.19
N LEU A 30 7.32 -12.43 -16.03
CA LEU A 30 7.38 -13.12 -14.74
C LEU A 30 8.38 -12.46 -13.77
N ILE A 31 9.57 -12.10 -14.24
CA ILE A 31 10.59 -11.42 -13.41
C ILE A 31 10.06 -10.08 -12.90
N THR A 32 9.40 -9.31 -13.75
CA THR A 32 8.82 -8.02 -13.37
C THR A 32 7.73 -8.18 -12.30
N THR A 33 6.87 -9.20 -12.42
CA THR A 33 5.87 -9.54 -11.39
C THR A 33 6.52 -9.95 -10.06
N LYS A 34 7.59 -10.76 -10.11
CA LYS A 34 8.36 -11.14 -8.91
C LYS A 34 8.88 -9.91 -8.17
N TRP A 35 9.50 -8.97 -8.89
CA TRP A 35 9.99 -7.73 -8.30
C TRP A 35 8.88 -6.87 -7.71
N GLY A 36 7.73 -6.77 -8.39
CA GLY A 36 6.56 -6.08 -7.86
C GLY A 36 6.11 -6.63 -6.50
N LEU A 37 6.04 -7.95 -6.35
CA LEU A 37 5.68 -8.59 -5.09
C LEU A 37 6.73 -8.40 -3.99
N ILE A 38 8.02 -8.46 -4.36
CA ILE A 38 9.15 -8.24 -3.44
C ILE A 38 9.11 -6.82 -2.88
N ILE A 39 8.73 -5.82 -3.67
CA ILE A 39 8.65 -4.43 -3.23
C ILE A 39 7.33 -4.14 -2.49
N ALA A 40 6.22 -4.74 -2.93
CA ALA A 40 4.91 -4.52 -2.32
C ALA A 40 4.84 -5.01 -0.86
N THR A 41 5.43 -6.17 -0.57
CA THR A 41 5.41 -6.78 0.77
C THR A 41 6.03 -5.89 1.85
N PRO A 42 7.30 -5.43 1.74
CA PRO A 42 7.91 -4.56 2.74
C PRO A 42 7.21 -3.20 2.82
N LEU A 43 6.73 -2.66 1.70
CA LEU A 43 5.99 -1.40 1.71
C LEU A 43 4.68 -1.50 2.49
N ALA A 44 3.96 -2.63 2.35
CA ALA A 44 2.74 -2.89 3.13
C ALA A 44 3.04 -3.00 4.62
N ILE A 45 4.14 -3.65 5.01
CA ILE A 45 4.57 -3.73 6.43
C ILE A 45 4.86 -2.34 6.96
N ILE A 46 5.64 -1.54 6.23
CA ILE A 46 5.97 -0.16 6.62
C ILE A 46 4.68 0.66 6.78
N HIS A 47 3.74 0.56 5.84
CA HIS A 47 2.46 1.26 5.92
C HIS A 47 1.72 0.95 7.22
N ILE A 48 1.60 -0.34 7.59
CA ILE A 48 0.91 -0.75 8.82
C ILE A 48 1.60 -0.17 10.07
N LEU A 49 2.93 -0.15 10.11
CA LEU A 49 3.68 0.42 11.24
C LEU A 49 3.45 1.93 11.39
N PHE A 50 3.48 2.67 10.28
CA PHE A 50 3.24 4.11 10.30
C PHE A 50 1.78 4.45 10.63
N SER A 51 0.81 3.72 10.08
CA SER A 51 -0.61 3.89 10.43
C SER A 51 -0.83 3.67 11.92
N SER A 52 -0.32 2.57 12.48
CA SER A 52 -0.43 2.30 13.92
C SER A 52 0.19 3.41 14.78
N LYS A 53 1.29 4.01 14.33
CA LYS A 53 1.92 5.14 15.04
C LYS A 53 1.03 6.39 15.00
N VAL A 54 0.44 6.69 13.85
CA VAL A 54 -0.48 7.83 13.68
C VAL A 54 -1.74 7.65 14.51
N ASP A 55 -2.30 6.44 14.55
CA ASP A 55 -3.45 6.12 15.40
C ASP A 55 -3.12 6.31 16.89
N GLY A 56 -1.91 5.93 17.30
CA GLY A 56 -1.41 6.18 18.65
C GLY A 56 -1.39 7.67 18.99
N TYR A 57 -0.83 8.51 18.11
CA TYR A 57 -0.83 9.97 18.31
C TYR A 57 -2.24 10.56 18.34
N THR A 58 -3.14 10.05 17.51
CA THR A 58 -4.53 10.50 17.48
C THR A 58 -5.24 10.17 18.79
N ARG A 59 -5.05 8.97 19.32
CA ARG A 59 -5.60 8.56 20.62
C ARG A 59 -5.08 9.43 21.77
N ASP A 60 -3.79 9.74 21.77
CA ASP A 60 -3.20 10.61 22.80
C ASP A 60 -3.78 12.04 22.73
N MET A 61 -4.07 12.55 21.52
CA MET A 61 -4.76 13.82 21.32
C MET A 61 -6.21 13.78 21.81
N GLU A 62 -6.94 12.70 21.55
CA GLU A 62 -8.32 12.51 22.04
C GLU A 62 -8.38 12.46 23.57
N GLU A 63 -7.41 11.79 24.21
CA GLU A 63 -7.29 11.74 25.67
C GLU A 63 -6.99 13.12 26.26
N ALA A 64 -6.06 13.87 25.67
CA ALA A 64 -5.76 15.24 26.09
C ALA A 64 -6.95 16.20 25.93
N ALA A 65 -7.70 16.09 24.83
CA ALA A 65 -8.90 16.89 24.60
C ALA A 65 -10.02 16.55 25.59
N SER A 66 -10.22 15.26 25.89
CA SER A 66 -11.20 14.81 26.87
C SER A 66 -10.86 15.31 28.27
N GLY A 67 -9.59 15.18 28.68
CA GLY A 67 -9.12 15.71 29.97
C GLY A 67 -9.27 17.22 30.09
N LEU A 68 -9.10 17.97 28.99
CA LEU A 68 -9.37 19.41 28.98
C LEU A 68 -10.86 19.72 29.19
N ILE A 69 -11.76 18.96 28.56
CA ILE A 69 -13.20 19.12 28.76
C ILE A 69 -13.59 18.85 30.21
N ASP A 70 -13.10 17.75 30.79
CA ASP A 70 -13.37 17.39 32.18
C ASP A 70 -12.89 18.47 33.14
N TYR A 71 -11.67 18.98 32.95
CA TYR A 71 -11.13 20.10 33.72
C TYR A 71 -12.02 21.35 33.64
N LEU A 72 -12.49 21.70 32.44
CA LEU A 72 -13.37 22.85 32.25
C LEU A 72 -14.74 22.67 32.94
N ILE A 73 -15.29 21.45 32.93
CA ILE A 73 -16.56 21.12 33.61
C ILE A 73 -16.40 21.21 35.14
N GLU A 74 -15.28 20.72 35.67
CA GLU A 74 -15.00 20.77 37.11
C GLU A 74 -14.79 22.21 37.61
N GLN A 75 -14.13 23.07 36.82
CA GLN A 75 -13.91 24.49 37.17
C GLN A 75 -15.18 25.36 37.07
N TYR A 76 -16.17 24.97 36.24
CA TYR A 76 -17.45 25.65 36.11
C TYR A 76 -18.62 24.70 36.41
N PRO A 77 -18.80 24.26 37.68
CA PRO A 77 -19.91 23.41 38.05
C PRO A 77 -21.20 24.18 37.72
N LYS A 78 -21.99 23.63 36.78
CA LYS A 78 -23.25 24.23 36.33
C LYS A 78 -24.01 24.74 37.54
N ARG A 79 -24.21 26.06 37.60
CA ARG A 79 -24.99 26.72 38.65
C ARG A 79 -26.39 26.11 38.59
N LYS A 80 -26.68 25.15 39.50
CA LYS A 80 -27.99 24.51 39.63
C LYS A 80 -29.01 25.63 39.82
N LYS A 81 -29.95 25.74 38.87
CA LYS A 81 -31.22 26.43 39.10
C LYS A 81 -32.14 25.51 39.88
#